data_AF-A0A662HLT6-F1
#
_entry.id   AF-A0A662HLT6-F1
#
_cell.length_a   1.000
_cell.length_b   1.000
_cell.length_c   1.000
_cell.angle_alpha   90.00
_cell.angle_beta   90.00
_cell.angle_gamma   90.00
#
_symmetry.space_group_name_H-M   'P 1'
#
loop_
_entity.id
_entity.type
_entity.pdbx_description
1 polymer ?
#
loop_
_entity_poly.entity_id
_entity_poly.type
_entity_poly.pdbx_seq_one_letter_code
_entity_poly.pdbx_strand_id
1 'polypeptide(L)'
;MVPTLKRLPRNPKGVVAFEVNEYADAFMFDLRSSGIRFPRSDAVNEYLLRIRGDKILDTAELMISDRVERLAYVTQVCYFKSKVILCRIYLDPTNHEFVKYILFVTLNRGLARVLSEYLERLGWKRILLFDIARKREFSITRY
;
A
#
# COMPACT_ATOMS: atom_id res chain seq x y z
N MET A 1 23.62 19.23 16.79
CA MET A 1 22.15 19.43 16.88
C MET A 1 21.49 18.15 16.43
N VAL A 2 21.11 17.27 17.35
CA VAL A 2 20.51 15.95 17.03
C VAL A 2 19.08 16.21 16.55
N PRO A 3 18.71 15.84 15.31
CA PRO A 3 17.34 16.03 14.87
C PRO A 3 16.44 15.20 15.77
N THR A 4 15.47 15.86 16.39
CA THR A 4 14.42 15.25 17.19
C THR A 4 13.85 14.06 16.42
N LEU A 5 14.07 12.85 16.95
CA LEU A 5 13.48 11.60 16.47
C LEU A 5 11.95 11.73 16.52
N LYS A 6 11.35 12.29 15.48
CA LYS A 6 9.90 12.18 15.25
C LYS A 6 9.57 10.70 15.30
N ARG A 7 8.83 10.27 16.32
CA ARG A 7 8.29 8.90 16.42
C ARG A 7 7.57 8.61 15.11
N LEU A 8 8.10 7.68 14.34
CA LEU A 8 7.47 7.26 13.10
C LEU A 8 6.11 6.65 13.43
N PRO A 9 5.06 6.97 12.66
CA PRO A 9 3.79 6.30 12.81
C PRO A 9 4.00 4.79 12.57
N ARG A 10 3.59 3.95 13.52
CA ARG A 10 3.72 2.48 13.43
C ARG A 10 2.39 1.78 13.18
N ASN A 11 1.27 2.47 13.36
CA ASN A 11 -0.06 1.86 13.25
C ASN A 11 -0.64 2.15 11.86
N PRO A 12 -1.09 1.11 11.14
CA PRO A 12 -1.83 1.27 9.89
C PRO A 12 -2.98 2.26 10.04
N LYS A 13 -3.13 3.12 9.04
CA LYS A 13 -4.23 4.08 8.93
C LYS A 13 -5.14 3.79 7.76
N GLY A 14 -4.72 2.94 6.83
CA GLY A 14 -5.58 2.41 5.80
C GLY A 14 -4.92 1.25 5.09
N VAL A 15 -5.76 0.40 4.49
CA VAL A 15 -5.43 -0.78 3.74
C VAL A 15 -6.28 -0.76 2.47
N VAL A 16 -5.68 -1.02 1.32
CA VAL A 16 -6.41 -1.20 0.07
C VAL A 16 -5.78 -2.34 -0.71
N ALA A 17 -6.60 -3.20 -1.29
CA ALA A 17 -6.12 -4.30 -2.12
C ALA A 17 -6.84 -4.33 -3.46
N PHE A 18 -6.12 -4.78 -4.49
CA PHE A 18 -6.60 -4.87 -5.86
C PHE A 18 -6.29 -6.24 -6.44
N GLU A 19 -7.19 -6.69 -7.30
CA GLU A 19 -6.94 -7.75 -8.27
C GLU A 19 -6.26 -7.15 -9.50
N VAL A 20 -5.21 -7.81 -9.98
CA VAL A 20 -4.36 -7.36 -11.10
C VAL A 20 -4.51 -8.32 -12.28
N ASN A 21 -4.07 -9.57 -12.11
CA ASN A 21 -4.04 -10.59 -13.17
C ASN A 21 -3.29 -10.16 -14.44
N GLU A 22 -2.05 -9.69 -14.29
CA GLU A 22 -1.20 -9.23 -15.40
C GLU A 22 0.26 -9.66 -15.24
N TYR A 23 1.03 -9.59 -16.33
CA TYR A 23 2.48 -9.77 -16.28
C TYR A 23 3.17 -8.62 -15.53
N ALA A 24 4.24 -8.95 -14.82
CA ALA A 24 4.97 -8.05 -13.94
C ALA A 24 5.45 -6.79 -14.65
N ASP A 25 5.89 -6.88 -15.91
CA ASP A 25 6.34 -5.72 -16.68
C ASP A 25 5.21 -4.72 -16.96
N ALA A 26 4.05 -5.21 -17.40
CA ALA A 26 2.86 -4.38 -17.63
C ALA A 26 2.37 -3.76 -16.32
N PHE A 27 2.26 -4.58 -15.28
CA PHE A 27 1.90 -4.13 -13.93
C PHE A 27 2.85 -3.05 -13.39
N MET A 28 4.16 -3.22 -13.54
CA MET A 28 5.15 -2.24 -13.08
C MET A 28 5.12 -0.96 -13.92
N PHE A 29 4.83 -1.06 -15.21
CA PHE A 29 4.60 0.09 -16.07
C PHE A 29 3.36 0.88 -15.60
N ASP A 30 2.24 0.20 -15.36
CA ASP A 30 0.98 0.82 -14.91
C ASP A 30 1.11 1.49 -13.54
N LEU A 31 1.82 0.87 -12.60
CA LEU A 31 2.12 1.50 -11.31
C LEU A 31 2.95 2.77 -11.48
N ARG A 32 3.97 2.77 -12.33
CA ARG A 32 4.80 3.97 -12.58
C ARG A 32 3.99 5.07 -13.26
N SER A 33 3.17 4.71 -14.24
CA SER A 33 2.30 5.62 -14.99
C SER A 33 1.20 6.22 -14.11
N SER A 34 0.73 5.49 -13.10
CA SER A 34 -0.20 5.98 -12.07
C SER A 34 0.49 6.82 -10.97
N GLY A 35 1.78 7.13 -11.12
CA GLY A 35 2.52 7.98 -10.19
C GLY A 35 2.92 7.28 -8.90
N ILE A 36 2.81 5.96 -8.83
CA ILE A 36 3.37 5.13 -7.76
C ILE A 36 4.84 4.89 -8.08
N ARG A 37 5.72 5.37 -7.20
CA ARG A 37 7.17 5.32 -7.41
C ARG A 37 7.80 4.30 -6.49
N PHE A 38 8.66 3.47 -7.06
CA PHE A 38 9.51 2.57 -6.30
C PHE A 38 10.88 3.23 -6.04
N PRO A 39 11.33 3.28 -4.77
CA PRO A 39 12.67 3.72 -4.42
C PRO A 39 13.75 2.85 -5.07
N ARG A 40 14.94 3.45 -5.30
CA ARG A 40 16.09 2.81 -5.96
C ARG A 40 17.13 2.22 -5.00
N SER A 41 16.98 2.32 -3.67
CA SER A 41 18.06 2.02 -2.72
C SER A 41 17.67 1.08 -1.57
N ASP A 42 18.68 0.46 -0.96
CA ASP A 42 18.59 -0.43 0.21
C ASP A 42 18.01 0.23 1.47
N ALA A 43 17.93 1.57 1.50
CA ALA A 43 17.30 2.34 2.57
C ALA A 43 15.81 1.98 2.80
N VAL A 44 15.20 1.33 1.82
CA VAL A 44 13.85 0.76 1.87
C VAL A 44 13.75 -0.37 2.88
N ASN A 45 14.71 -1.30 2.83
CA ASN A 45 14.76 -2.43 3.75
C ASN A 45 15.00 -1.93 5.17
N GLU A 46 15.87 -0.93 5.36
CA GLU A 46 16.04 -0.28 6.66
C GLU A 46 14.76 0.39 7.17
N TYR A 47 13.99 1.04 6.29
CA TYR A 47 12.72 1.63 6.66
C TYR A 47 11.70 0.57 7.10
N LEU A 48 11.53 -0.48 6.30
CA LEU A 48 10.66 -1.63 6.59
C LEU A 48 11.02 -2.24 7.95
N LEU A 49 12.29 -2.55 8.17
CA LEU A 49 12.78 -3.10 9.44
C LEU A 49 12.49 -2.16 10.61
N ARG A 50 12.77 -0.87 10.45
CA ARG A 50 12.61 0.14 11.51
C ARG A 50 11.16 0.31 11.98
N ILE A 51 10.18 0.12 11.08
CA ILE A 51 8.76 0.23 11.43
C ILE A 51 8.07 -1.13 11.62
N ARG A 52 8.79 -2.24 11.46
CA ARG A 52 8.23 -3.61 11.42
C ARG A 52 7.18 -3.77 10.33
N GLY A 53 7.53 -3.34 9.12
CA GLY A 53 6.65 -3.32 7.94
C GLY A 53 6.06 -4.69 7.60
N ASP A 54 6.82 -5.78 7.75
CA ASP A 54 6.33 -7.13 7.48
C ASP A 54 5.17 -7.51 8.41
N LYS A 55 5.29 -7.26 9.72
CA LYS A 55 4.20 -7.54 10.69
C LYS A 55 2.93 -6.74 10.39
N ILE A 56 3.11 -5.52 9.90
CA ILE A 56 1.99 -4.67 9.47
C ILE A 56 1.29 -5.28 8.26
N LEU A 57 2.07 -5.76 7.28
CA LEU A 57 1.53 -6.40 6.08
C LEU A 57 0.89 -7.76 6.41
N ASP A 58 1.50 -8.57 7.27
CA ASP A 58 0.92 -9.85 7.73
C ASP A 58 -0.45 -9.64 8.38
N THR A 59 -0.58 -8.59 9.21
CA THR A 59 -1.87 -8.26 9.84
C THR A 59 -2.89 -7.81 8.81
N ALA A 60 -2.48 -7.03 7.80
CA ALA A 60 -3.37 -6.55 6.75
C ALA A 60 -3.78 -7.66 5.77
N GLU A 61 -2.90 -8.63 5.54
CA GLU A 61 -3.14 -9.80 4.69
C GLU A 61 -4.27 -10.68 5.20
N LEU A 62 -4.46 -10.76 6.53
CA LEU A 62 -5.60 -11.47 7.14
C LEU A 62 -6.96 -10.97 6.62
N MET A 63 -7.04 -9.76 6.08
CA MET A 63 -8.27 -9.20 5.50
C MET A 63 -8.59 -9.75 4.10
N ILE A 64 -7.64 -10.42 3.44
CA ILE A 64 -7.75 -10.99 2.10
C ILE A 64 -7.19 -12.42 2.02
N SER A 65 -7.04 -13.11 3.16
CA SER A 65 -6.32 -14.39 3.25
C SER A 65 -6.94 -15.47 2.37
N ASP A 66 -8.26 -15.48 2.24
CA ASP A 66 -9.03 -16.37 1.37
C ASP A 66 -8.60 -16.30 -0.11
N ARG A 67 -7.98 -15.18 -0.52
CA ARG A 67 -7.52 -14.95 -1.90
C ARG A 67 -6.03 -15.18 -2.10
N VAL A 68 -5.22 -15.08 -1.04
CA VAL A 68 -3.75 -14.95 -1.17
C VAL A 68 -2.94 -15.98 -0.39
N GLU A 69 -3.53 -16.78 0.50
CA GLU A 69 -2.83 -17.71 1.41
C GLU A 69 -1.80 -18.63 0.72
N ARG A 70 -2.06 -19.04 -0.53
CA ARG A 70 -1.19 -19.98 -1.28
C ARG A 70 -0.28 -19.30 -2.29
N LEU A 71 -0.27 -17.97 -2.33
CA LEU A 71 0.49 -17.21 -3.31
C LEU A 71 1.87 -16.83 -2.75
N ALA A 72 2.89 -16.92 -3.60
CA ALA A 72 4.17 -16.31 -3.30
C ALA A 72 4.01 -14.78 -3.27
N TYR A 73 4.81 -14.08 -2.47
CA TYR A 73 4.73 -12.63 -2.40
C TYR A 73 6.08 -11.94 -2.29
N VAL A 74 6.09 -10.67 -2.70
CA VAL A 74 7.22 -9.75 -2.50
C VAL A 74 6.73 -8.54 -1.71
N THR A 75 7.38 -8.24 -0.60
CA THR A 75 7.16 -7.02 0.19
C THR A 75 8.05 -5.89 -0.34
N GLN A 76 7.48 -4.70 -0.50
CA GLN A 76 8.21 -3.48 -0.90
C GLN A 76 7.66 -2.24 -0.20
N VAL A 77 8.38 -1.14 -0.37
CA VAL A 77 7.88 0.22 -0.09
C VAL A 77 7.71 0.94 -1.40
N CYS A 78 6.60 1.65 -1.54
CA CYS A 78 6.38 2.57 -2.64
C CYS A 78 5.97 3.95 -2.13
N TYR A 79 5.96 4.92 -3.05
CA TYR A 79 5.54 6.28 -2.77
C TYR A 79 4.37 6.65 -3.65
N PHE A 80 3.35 7.24 -3.04
CA PHE A 80 2.25 7.89 -3.75
C PHE A 80 2.08 9.30 -3.19
N LYS A 81 2.12 10.33 -4.07
CA LYS A 81 2.08 11.75 -3.68
C LYS A 81 3.08 12.10 -2.56
N SER A 82 4.32 11.60 -2.68
CA SER A 82 5.41 11.77 -1.71
C SER A 82 5.15 11.17 -0.32
N LYS A 83 4.14 10.31 -0.17
CA LYS A 83 3.85 9.56 1.05
C LYS A 83 4.28 8.13 0.89
N VAL A 84 4.95 7.61 1.92
CA VAL A 84 5.36 6.22 2.02
C VAL A 84 4.14 5.32 2.17
N ILE A 85 4.12 4.24 1.40
CA ILE A 85 3.13 3.17 1.42
C ILE A 85 3.90 1.84 1.47
N LEU A 86 3.46 0.94 2.34
CA LEU A 86 3.91 -0.45 2.33
C LEU A 86 3.12 -1.21 1.29
N CYS A 87 3.76 -2.06 0.51
CA CYS A 87 3.05 -2.91 -0.43
C CYS A 87 3.52 -4.37 -0.35
N ARG A 88 2.59 -5.27 -0.64
CA ARG A 88 2.85 -6.69 -0.85
C ARG A 88 2.23 -7.10 -2.18
N ILE A 89 3.06 -7.62 -3.07
CA ILE A 89 2.69 -8.05 -4.42
C ILE A 89 2.58 -9.56 -4.39
N TYR A 90 1.43 -10.11 -4.77
CA TYR A 90 1.17 -11.55 -4.77
C TYR A 90 1.29 -12.09 -6.18
N LEU A 91 2.06 -13.16 -6.33
CA LEU A 91 2.45 -13.77 -7.59
C LEU A 91 1.75 -15.11 -7.78
N ASP A 92 1.54 -15.48 -9.03
CA ASP A 92 1.09 -16.82 -9.38
C ASP A 92 2.14 -17.87 -8.96
N PRO A 93 1.78 -18.95 -8.27
CA PRO A 93 2.74 -19.94 -7.77
C PRO A 93 3.41 -20.75 -8.89
N THR A 94 2.84 -20.77 -10.10
CA THR A 94 3.38 -21.47 -11.27
C THR A 94 4.13 -20.53 -12.21
N ASN A 95 3.81 -19.23 -12.18
CA ASN A 95 4.48 -18.22 -12.97
C ASN A 95 4.72 -16.96 -12.14
N HIS A 96 5.92 -16.83 -11.56
CA HIS A 96 6.28 -15.68 -10.73
C HIS A 96 6.36 -14.34 -11.50
N GLU A 97 6.29 -14.35 -12.83
CA GLU A 97 6.15 -13.13 -13.63
C GLU A 97 4.69 -12.66 -13.74
N PHE A 98 3.74 -13.42 -13.20
CA PHE A 98 2.31 -13.08 -13.25
C PHE A 98 1.83 -12.60 -11.87
N VAL A 99 1.37 -11.35 -11.81
CA VAL A 99 0.87 -10.69 -10.61
C VAL A 99 -0.64 -10.93 -10.49
N LYS A 100 -1.07 -11.54 -9.39
CA LYS A 100 -2.49 -11.81 -9.11
C LYS A 100 -3.14 -10.68 -8.34
N TYR A 101 -2.47 -10.22 -7.28
CA TYR A 101 -3.01 -9.21 -6.37
C TYR A 101 -1.92 -8.26 -5.90
N ILE A 102 -2.34 -7.07 -5.46
CA ILE A 102 -1.49 -6.18 -4.67
C ILE A 102 -2.24 -5.68 -3.44
N LEU A 103 -1.54 -5.64 -2.31
CA LEU A 103 -1.99 -5.06 -1.05
C LEU A 103 -1.15 -3.82 -0.76
N PHE A 104 -1.81 -2.70 -0.47
CA PHE A 104 -1.20 -1.47 -0.01
C PHE A 104 -1.63 -1.16 1.41
N VAL A 105 -0.67 -0.81 2.26
CA VAL A 105 -0.92 -0.34 3.63
C VAL A 105 -0.30 1.04 3.81
N THR A 106 -1.12 2.00 4.23
CA THR A 106 -0.68 3.37 4.50
C THR A 106 -0.68 3.68 5.98
N LEU A 107 0.28 4.51 6.38
CA LEU A 107 0.37 5.10 7.72
C LEU A 107 -0.27 6.49 7.78
N ASN A 108 -0.82 6.97 6.66
CA ASN A 108 -1.43 8.29 6.52
C ASN A 108 -2.96 8.16 6.39
N ARG A 109 -3.71 8.78 7.31
CA ARG A 109 -5.19 8.78 7.28
C ARG A 109 -5.72 9.36 5.97
N GLY A 110 -6.70 8.70 5.35
CA GLY A 110 -7.32 9.16 4.12
C GLY A 110 -6.54 8.83 2.84
N LEU A 111 -5.28 8.36 2.94
CA LEU A 111 -4.47 8.08 1.76
C LEU A 111 -4.93 6.80 1.05
N ALA A 112 -5.39 5.80 1.80
CA ALA A 112 -5.87 4.54 1.20
C ALA A 112 -7.08 4.81 0.31
N ARG A 113 -8.05 5.62 0.76
CA ARG A 113 -9.19 6.02 -0.06
C ARG A 113 -8.77 6.84 -1.29
N VAL A 114 -7.87 7.81 -1.14
CA VAL A 114 -7.40 8.61 -2.30
C VAL A 114 -6.66 7.73 -3.32
N LEU A 115 -5.81 6.81 -2.87
CA LEU A 115 -5.14 5.85 -3.74
C LEU A 115 -6.16 4.93 -4.42
N SER A 116 -7.12 4.45 -3.63
CA SER A 116 -8.20 3.57 -4.08
C SER A 116 -9.01 4.18 -5.22
N GLU A 117 -9.59 5.35 -4.99
CA GLU A 117 -10.41 6.06 -5.98
C GLU A 117 -9.61 6.40 -7.23
N TYR A 118 -8.32 6.69 -7.08
CA TYR A 118 -7.45 7.02 -8.21
C TYR A 118 -7.16 5.81 -9.10
N LEU A 119 -6.77 4.67 -8.52
CA LEU A 119 -6.49 3.45 -9.28
C LEU A 119 -7.76 2.83 -9.87
N GLU A 120 -8.90 2.88 -9.17
CA GLU A 120 -10.19 2.43 -9.74
C GLU A 120 -10.57 3.23 -11.01
N ARG A 121 -10.29 4.55 -11.05
CA ARG A 121 -10.49 5.36 -12.26
C ARG A 121 -9.58 4.98 -13.42
N LEU A 122 -8.45 4.35 -13.13
CA LEU A 122 -7.54 3.78 -14.14
C LEU A 122 -7.92 2.34 -14.52
N GLY A 123 -9.06 1.83 -14.05
CA GLY A 123 -9.56 0.50 -14.39
C GLY A 123 -9.16 -0.61 -13.42
N TRP A 124 -8.45 -0.30 -12.34
CA TRP A 124 -8.01 -1.31 -11.38
C TRP A 124 -9.20 -1.86 -10.58
N LYS A 125 -9.27 -3.19 -10.43
CA LYS A 125 -10.36 -3.85 -9.71
C LYS A 125 -10.07 -3.93 -8.21
N ARG A 126 -10.68 -3.05 -7.44
CA ARG A 126 -10.56 -3.05 -5.96
C ARG A 126 -11.30 -4.23 -5.35
N ILE A 127 -10.62 -4.94 -4.44
CA ILE A 127 -11.19 -6.06 -3.68
C ILE A 127 -11.33 -5.76 -2.19
N LEU A 128 -10.57 -4.79 -1.66
CA LEU A 128 -10.64 -4.37 -0.27
C LEU A 128 -10.36 -2.88 -0.14
N LEU A 129 -11.10 -2.19 0.73
CA LEU A 129 -10.74 -0.87 1.24
C LEU A 129 -11.09 -0.77 2.72
N PHE A 130 -10.10 -0.43 3.53
CA PHE A 130 -10.26 0.00 4.91
C PHE A 130 -9.50 1.30 5.10
N ASP A 131 -10.12 2.35 5.61
CA ASP A 131 -9.44 3.64 5.81
C ASP A 131 -9.95 4.33 7.07
N ILE A 132 -9.01 4.71 7.94
CA ILE A 132 -9.31 5.54 9.10
C ILE A 132 -9.49 6.97 8.59
N ALA A 133 -10.76 7.35 8.42
CA ALA A 133 -11.14 8.69 8.03
C ALA A 133 -10.57 9.73 9.00
N ARG A 134 -10.14 10.88 8.47
CA ARG A 134 -10.03 12.09 9.30
C ARG A 134 -11.44 12.48 9.72
N LYS A 135 -11.66 12.70 11.03
CA LYS A 135 -12.84 13.41 11.52
C LYS A 135 -12.89 14.74 10.78
N ARG A 136 -13.92 14.96 9.94
CA ARG A 136 -14.18 16.30 9.40
C ARG A 136 -14.60 17.13 10.60
N GLU A 137 -13.72 18.01 11.07
CA GLU A 137 -14.14 19.11 11.94
C GLU A 137 -15.00 20.01 11.05
N PHE A 138 -16.31 19.81 11.10
CA PHE A 138 -17.24 20.84 10.66
C PHE A 138 -17.06 21.98 11.65
N SER A 139 -16.39 23.06 11.23
CA SER A 139 -16.52 24.35 11.86
C SER A 139 -18.00 24.73 11.75
N ILE A 140 -18.75 24.46 12.81
CA ILE A 140 -20.08 25.05 12.98
C ILE A 140 -19.81 26.54 13.15
N THR A 141 -19.90 27.29 12.06
CA THR A 141 -19.97 28.74 12.10
C THR A 141 -21.23 29.08 12.87
N ARG A 142 -21.08 29.41 14.15
CA ARG A 142 -22.16 30.02 14.92
C ARG A 142 -22.33 31.44 14.35
N TYR A 143 -23.45 31.64 13.66
CA TYR A 143 -23.98 32.98 13.42
C TYR A 143 -24.53 33.54 14.73
#